data_AF-A0A7V9JBH3-F1
#
_entry.id   AF-A0A7V9JBH3-F1
#
_cell.length_a   1.000
_cell.length_b   1.000
_cell.length_c   1.000
_cell.angle_alpha   90.00
_cell.angle_beta   90.00
_cell.angle_gamma   90.00
#
_symmetry.space_group_name_H-M   'P 1'
#
loop_
_entity.id
_entity.type
_entity.pdbx_description
1 polymer ?
#
loop_
_entity_poly.entity_id
_entity_poly.type
_entity_poly.pdbx_seq_one_letter_code
_entity_poly.pdbx_strand_id
1 'polypeptide(L)'
;MVARADTLTRVDTNLNYAPAMVHDLPTIVEEWDDEPMINLHAWEMEWHEAMDRLHTVYEAREAGLLRPDQEERFQAVLRELKPQLPTVQRLELSERRVPID
;
A
#
# COMPACT_ATOMS: atom_id res chain seq x y z
N MET A 1 -1.97 27.81 -5.20
CA MET A 1 -3.01 27.12 -4.41
C MET A 1 -3.47 25.80 -5.03
N VAL A 2 -3.71 25.71 -6.34
CA VAL A 2 -4.20 24.50 -7.04
C VAL A 2 -3.47 23.21 -6.63
N ALA A 3 -2.13 23.20 -6.70
CA ALA A 3 -1.32 22.01 -6.38
C ALA A 3 -1.63 21.33 -5.03
N ARG A 4 -2.04 22.07 -3.98
CA ARG A 4 -2.36 21.46 -2.68
C ARG A 4 -3.68 20.69 -2.70
N ALA A 5 -4.67 21.16 -3.47
CA ALA A 5 -5.96 20.46 -3.61
C ALA A 5 -5.78 19.15 -4.41
N ASP A 6 -4.98 19.18 -5.47
CA ASP A 6 -4.66 18.00 -6.28
C ASP A 6 -3.89 16.95 -5.45
N THR A 7 -2.91 17.36 -4.64
CA THR A 7 -2.21 16.46 -3.71
C THR A 7 -3.17 15.81 -2.71
N LEU A 8 -4.08 16.58 -2.10
CA LEU A 8 -5.05 16.05 -1.13
C LEU A 8 -6.00 15.03 -1.76
N THR A 9 -6.50 15.29 -2.98
CA THR A 9 -7.38 14.37 -3.72
C THR A 9 -6.65 13.09 -4.12
N ARG A 10 -5.37 13.20 -4.52
CA ARG A 10 -4.51 12.06 -4.84
C ARG A 10 -4.20 11.21 -3.61
N VAL A 11 -3.98 11.82 -2.44
CA VAL A 11 -3.87 11.11 -1.16
C VAL A 11 -5.16 10.36 -0.84
N ASP A 12 -6.33 10.99 -0.96
CA ASP A 12 -7.62 10.33 -0.70
C ASP A 12 -7.86 9.13 -1.63
N THR A 13 -7.42 9.22 -2.89
CA THR A 13 -7.43 8.10 -3.86
C THR A 13 -6.49 6.97 -3.46
N ASN A 14 -5.24 7.28 -3.12
CA ASN A 14 -4.24 6.29 -2.73
C ASN A 14 -4.64 5.55 -1.43
N LEU A 15 -5.22 6.26 -0.47
CA LEU A 15 -5.75 5.71 0.78
C LEU A 15 -7.06 4.92 0.61
N ASN A 16 -7.68 4.91 -0.57
CA ASN A 16 -8.78 4.01 -0.91
C ASN A 16 -8.27 2.70 -1.56
N TYR A 17 -7.15 2.74 -2.27
CA TYR A 17 -6.64 1.59 -3.03
C TYR A 17 -5.75 0.66 -2.19
N ALA A 18 -4.80 1.24 -1.44
CA ALA A 18 -3.83 0.45 -0.67
C ALA A 18 -4.41 -0.53 0.37
N PRO A 19 -5.54 -0.25 1.07
CA PRO A 19 -6.11 -1.20 2.02
C PRO A 19 -6.55 -2.52 1.39
N ALA A 20 -7.05 -2.50 0.14
CA ALA A 20 -7.55 -3.70 -0.53
C ALA A 20 -6.43 -4.74 -0.73
N MET A 21 -5.31 -4.33 -1.32
CA MET A 21 -4.15 -5.23 -1.52
C MET A 21 -3.56 -5.75 -0.20
N VAL A 22 -3.64 -4.97 0.89
CA VAL A 22 -3.19 -5.42 2.22
C VAL A 22 -4.18 -6.41 2.85
N HIS A 23 -5.47 -6.27 2.56
CA HIS A 23 -6.52 -7.19 3.00
C HIS A 23 -6.47 -8.54 2.28
N ASP A 24 -6.15 -8.54 0.98
CA ASP A 24 -6.18 -9.73 0.12
C ASP A 24 -4.91 -10.61 0.24
N LEU A 25 -3.83 -10.08 0.83
CA LEU A 25 -2.55 -10.80 1.04
C LEU A 25 -2.66 -12.19 1.68
N PRO A 26 -3.50 -12.44 2.70
CA PRO A 26 -3.68 -13.78 3.27
C PRO A 26 -4.24 -14.80 2.27
N THR A 27 -5.19 -14.38 1.43
CA THR A 27 -5.76 -15.23 0.36
C THR A 27 -4.71 -15.53 -0.70
N ILE A 28 -3.99 -14.50 -1.16
CA ILE A 28 -2.87 -14.61 -2.10
C ILE A 28 -1.80 -15.59 -1.57
N VAL A 29 -1.56 -15.61 -0.25
CA VAL A 29 -0.62 -16.54 0.41
C VAL A 29 -1.05 -18.00 0.34
N GLU A 30 -2.35 -18.27 0.45
CA GLU A 30 -2.92 -19.63 0.45
C GLU A 30 -2.96 -20.21 -0.96
N GLU A 31 -3.14 -19.37 -1.98
CA GLU A 31 -3.28 -19.77 -3.39
C GLU A 31 -1.94 -19.75 -4.17
N TRP A 32 -0.90 -19.07 -3.65
CA TRP A 32 0.37 -18.77 -4.35
C TRP A 32 1.03 -19.94 -5.09
N ASP A 33 1.13 -21.11 -4.45
CA ASP A 33 1.87 -22.26 -5.02
C ASP A 33 1.04 -23.03 -6.09
N ASP A 34 -0.28 -22.83 -6.13
CA ASP A 34 -1.22 -23.49 -7.05
C ASP A 34 -1.63 -22.58 -8.25
N GLU A 35 -1.30 -21.29 -8.19
CA GLU A 35 -1.75 -20.28 -9.14
C GLU A 35 -0.91 -20.20 -10.44
N PRO A 36 -1.54 -20.01 -11.62
CA PRO A 36 -0.81 -19.80 -12.86
C PRO A 36 0.10 -18.56 -12.79
N MET A 37 1.31 -18.66 -13.36
CA MET A 37 2.31 -17.56 -13.42
C MET A 37 1.75 -16.18 -13.84
N ILE A 38 0.71 -16.14 -14.68
CA ILE A 38 0.08 -14.89 -15.13
C ILE A 38 -0.68 -14.18 -14.00
N ASN A 39 -1.26 -14.93 -13.06
CA ASN A 39 -1.97 -14.41 -11.90
C ASN A 39 -0.97 -13.95 -10.83
N LEU A 40 0.07 -14.74 -10.58
CA LEU A 40 1.21 -14.33 -9.72
C LEU A 40 1.81 -13.01 -10.19
N HIS A 41 2.08 -12.87 -11.49
CA HIS A 41 2.62 -11.63 -12.05
C HIS A 41 1.64 -10.45 -11.99
N ALA A 42 0.34 -10.69 -12.07
CA ALA A 42 -0.67 -9.64 -11.86
C ALA A 42 -0.63 -9.14 -10.41
N TRP A 43 -0.61 -10.05 -9.44
CA TRP A 43 -0.50 -9.71 -8.01
C TRP A 43 0.81 -8.99 -7.66
N GLU A 44 1.95 -9.38 -8.24
CA GLU A 44 3.22 -8.65 -8.13
C GLU A 44 3.08 -7.19 -8.60
N MET A 45 2.43 -6.95 -9.74
CA MET A 45 2.24 -5.59 -10.27
C MET A 45 1.29 -4.76 -9.41
N GLU A 46 0.14 -5.31 -9.01
CA GLU A 46 -0.85 -4.64 -8.16
C GLU A 46 -0.26 -4.32 -6.77
N TRP A 47 0.56 -5.21 -6.23
CA TRP A 47 1.31 -5.00 -5.00
C TRP A 47 2.29 -3.82 -5.11
N HIS A 48 3.12 -3.80 -6.15
CA HIS A 48 4.03 -2.68 -6.40
C HIS A 48 3.28 -1.35 -6.58
N GLU A 49 2.15 -1.35 -7.31
CA GLU A 49 1.30 -0.16 -7.47
C GLU A 49 0.72 0.32 -6.13
N ALA A 50 0.30 -0.59 -5.25
CA ALA A 50 -0.14 -0.25 -3.89
C ALA A 50 0.99 0.36 -3.03
N MET A 51 2.21 -0.19 -3.12
CA MET A 51 3.36 0.33 -2.38
C MET A 51 3.80 1.71 -2.87
N ASP A 52 3.83 1.95 -4.18
CA ASP A 52 4.12 3.28 -4.76
C ASP A 52 3.05 4.32 -4.39
N ARG A 53 1.78 3.90 -4.33
CA ARG A 53 0.67 4.72 -3.82
C ARG A 53 0.85 5.08 -2.35
N LEU A 54 1.23 4.13 -1.50
CA LEU A 54 1.55 4.40 -0.09
C LEU A 54 2.79 5.27 0.08
N HIS A 55 3.82 5.10 -0.74
CA HIS A 55 5.01 5.96 -0.73
C HIS A 55 4.65 7.42 -1.02
N THR A 56 3.77 7.66 -2.01
CA THR A 56 3.24 9.01 -2.30
C THR A 56 2.51 9.63 -1.09
N VAL A 57 1.76 8.82 -0.32
CA VAL A 57 1.07 9.28 0.90
C VAL A 57 2.07 9.57 2.03
N TYR A 58 3.10 8.74 2.17
CA TYR A 58 4.20 8.95 3.11
C TYR A 58 4.97 10.25 2.81
N GLU A 59 5.29 10.55 1.54
CA GLU A 59 5.90 11.83 1.17
C GLU A 59 5.00 13.02 1.53
N ALA A 60 3.68 12.90 1.32
CA ALA A 60 2.72 13.93 1.73
C ALA A 60 2.61 14.08 3.27
N ARG A 61 2.84 13.01 4.03
CA ARG A 61 2.94 13.03 5.49
C ARG A 61 4.17 13.79 5.97
N GLU A 62 5.35 13.43 5.47
CA GLU A 62 6.61 14.07 5.87
C GLU A 62 6.63 15.55 5.47
N ALA A 63 5.94 15.92 4.39
CA ALA A 63 5.71 17.32 4.00
C ALA A 63 4.65 18.07 4.84
N GLY A 64 4.02 17.43 5.83
CA GLY A 64 2.97 18.01 6.68
C GLY A 64 1.69 18.38 5.93
N LEU A 65 1.38 17.69 4.83
CA LEU A 65 0.26 18.01 3.94
C LEU A 65 -1.03 17.25 4.28
N LEU A 66 -0.94 16.12 5.00
CA LEU A 66 -2.09 15.32 5.41
C LEU A 66 -3.07 16.11 6.30
N ARG A 67 -4.36 15.91 6.06
CA ARG A 67 -5.41 16.29 7.01
C ARG A 67 -5.50 15.24 8.15
N PRO A 68 -6.07 15.57 9.32
CA PRO A 68 -6.22 14.61 10.42
C PRO A 68 -6.94 13.31 10.03
N ASP A 69 -7.99 13.40 9.20
CA ASP A 69 -8.71 12.23 8.68
C ASP A 69 -7.85 11.35 7.76
N GLN A 70 -6.90 11.95 7.04
CA GLN A 70 -5.99 11.23 6.15
C GLN A 70 -4.83 10.60 6.92
N GLU A 71 -4.31 11.25 7.97
CA GLU A 71 -3.32 10.66 8.88
C GLU A 71 -3.93 9.45 9.62
N GLU A 72 -5.15 9.56 10.17
CA GLU A 72 -5.81 8.43 10.83
C GLU A 72 -5.97 7.22 9.89
N ARG A 73 -6.41 7.47 8.66
CA ARG A 73 -6.53 6.44 7.62
C ARG A 73 -5.18 5.85 7.23
N PHE A 74 -4.15 6.68 7.04
CA PHE A 74 -2.79 6.20 6.74
C PHE A 74 -2.25 5.32 7.87
N GLN A 75 -2.41 5.73 9.13
CA GLN A 75 -2.06 4.93 10.30
C GLN A 75 -2.88 3.63 10.40
N ALA A 76 -4.13 3.59 9.93
CA ALA A 76 -4.89 2.35 9.82
C ALA A 76 -4.25 1.38 8.82
N VAL A 77 -3.91 1.83 7.60
CA VAL A 77 -3.24 0.97 6.61
C VAL A 77 -1.89 0.46 7.12
N LEU A 78 -1.09 1.31 7.79
CA LEU A 78 0.19 0.87 8.37
C LEU A 78 0.00 -0.20 9.45
N ARG A 79 -1.05 -0.11 10.28
CA ARG A 79 -1.38 -1.14 11.28
C ARG A 79 -1.81 -2.47 10.67
N GLU A 80 -2.49 -2.45 9.52
CA GLU A 80 -2.89 -3.66 8.78
C GLU A 80 -1.72 -4.27 7.99
N LEU A 81 -0.84 -3.44 7.44
CA LEU A 81 0.34 -3.86 6.68
C LEU A 81 1.44 -4.47 7.56
N LYS A 82 1.67 -3.90 8.76
CA LYS A 82 2.73 -4.35 9.68
C LYS A 82 2.73 -5.86 10.00
N PRO A 83 1.61 -6.52 10.35
CA PRO A 83 1.60 -7.96 10.59
C PRO A 83 1.84 -8.79 9.31
N GLN A 84 1.63 -8.23 8.12
CA GLN A 84 1.83 -8.91 6.84
C GLN A 84 3.27 -8.82 6.31
N LEU A 85 4.16 -8.05 6.92
CA LEU A 85 5.55 -7.92 6.47
C LEU A 85 6.31 -9.26 6.30
N PRO A 86 6.15 -10.28 7.18
CA PRO A 86 6.77 -11.60 6.95
C PRO A 86 6.22 -12.32 5.72
N THR A 87 4.93 -12.13 5.42
CA THR A 87 4.28 -12.64 4.20
C THR A 87 4.88 -11.99 2.96
N VAL A 88 4.96 -10.65 2.94
CA VAL A 88 5.53 -9.88 1.81
C VAL A 88 6.97 -10.29 1.53
N GLN A 89 7.77 -10.55 2.58
CA GLN A 89 9.14 -11.06 2.46
C GLN A 89 9.18 -12.51 1.94
N ARG A 90 8.27 -13.39 2.40
CA ARG A 90 8.19 -14.79 1.96
C ARG A 90 7.86 -14.90 0.47
N LEU A 91 7.01 -14.01 -0.04
CA LEU A 91 6.58 -13.98 -1.44
C LEU A 91 7.56 -13.20 -2.35
N GLU A 92 8.70 -12.74 -1.83
CA GLU A 92 9.68 -11.89 -2.52
C GLU A 92 9.12 -10.55 -3.07
N LEU A 93 7.90 -10.17 -2.68
CA LEU A 93 7.18 -8.94 -3.03
C LEU A 93 7.81 -7.64 -2.46
N SER A 94 9.02 -7.71 -1.90
CA SER A 94 9.67 -6.64 -1.15
C SER A 94 10.77 -5.94 -1.94
N GLU A 95 10.38 -5.02 -2.82
CA GLU A 95 11.32 -4.20 -3.61
C GLU A 95 11.33 -2.71 -3.19
N ARG A 96 10.16 -2.18 -2.80
CA ARG A 96 9.86 -0.76 -2.47
C ARG A 96 8.65 -0.62 -1.51
N ARG A 97 8.46 0.47 -0.74
CA ARG A 97 9.43 1.37 -0.04
C ARG A 97 8.77 2.31 1.02
N VAL A 98 8.42 1.82 2.20
CA VAL A 98 7.87 2.65 3.32
C VAL A 98 8.49 2.21 4.65
N PRO A 99 8.95 3.12 5.54
CA PRO A 99 9.37 2.73 6.88
C PRO A 99 8.14 2.35 7.72
N ILE A 100 8.08 1.09 8.14
CA ILE A 100 6.95 0.48 8.89
C ILE A 100 7.52 -0.02 10.22
N ASP A 101 7.88 0.93 11.07
CA ASP A 101 8.52 0.71 12.38
C ASP A 101 7.51 0.31 13.48
#